data_AF-A0A161MCE4-F1
#
_entry.id   AF-A0A161MCE4-F1
#
_cell.length_a   1.000
_cell.length_b   1.000
_cell.length_c   1.000
_cell.angle_alpha   90.00
_cell.angle_beta   90.00
_cell.angle_gamma   90.00
#
_symmetry.space_group_name_H-M   'P 1'
#
loop_
_entity.id
_entity.type
_entity.pdbx_description
1 polymer ?
#
loop_
_entity_poly.entity_id
_entity_poly.type
_entity_poly.pdbx_seq_one_letter_code
_entity_poly.pdbx_strand_id
1 'polypeptide(L)'
;MEDLYLLCTPKDLPNVTDQVITQQTWNVALTSCPELNVHLIFSCVPYYDYIKTIVNPIIPLVSFYMDSSISHLDIEHLNSWYFGCTVKMLISFFPYQLKVLSFHIWHSNERVDVSICKCITHCYRLEQFEYRGPFDKLDTIEDYVLSLLLIL
;
A
#
# COMPACT_ATOMS: atom_id res chain seq x y z
N MET A 1 4.87 -3.83 22.18
CA MET A 1 4.47 -3.75 20.76
C MET A 1 3.88 -5.06 20.33
N GLU A 2 2.58 -5.02 20.04
CA GLU A 2 1.84 -6.17 19.50
C GLU A 2 1.63 -5.93 18.01
N ASP A 3 1.94 -6.93 17.20
CA ASP A 3 1.83 -6.83 15.74
C ASP A 3 0.59 -7.58 15.24
N LEU A 4 -0.25 -6.88 14.48
CA LEU A 4 -1.40 -7.45 13.78
C LEU A 4 -1.13 -7.45 12.28
N TYR A 5 -1.11 -8.65 11.71
CA TYR A 5 -1.00 -8.86 10.27
C TYR A 5 -2.37 -9.14 9.68
N LEU A 6 -2.83 -8.27 8.77
CA LEU A 6 -4.10 -8.44 8.05
C LEU A 6 -3.81 -8.74 6.59
N LEU A 7 -4.12 -9.98 6.19
CA LEU A 7 -4.13 -10.41 4.80
C LEU A 7 -5.49 -10.09 4.18
N CYS A 8 -5.46 -9.41 3.03
CA CYS A 8 -6.62 -9.09 2.23
C CYS A 8 -6.44 -9.73 0.85
N THR A 9 -7.31 -10.67 0.53
CA THR A 9 -7.38 -11.35 -0.77
C THR A 9 -8.67 -10.96 -1.49
N PRO A 10 -8.86 -11.34 -2.77
CA PRO A 10 -10.12 -11.12 -3.47
C PRO A 10 -11.36 -11.70 -2.76
N LYS A 11 -11.18 -12.71 -1.90
CA LYS A 11 -12.29 -13.33 -1.14
C LYS A 11 -12.74 -12.48 0.04
N ASP A 12 -11.90 -11.54 0.49
CA ASP A 12 -12.17 -10.70 1.65
C ASP A 12 -12.81 -9.36 1.26
N LEU A 13 -13.00 -9.14 -0.04
CA LEU A 13 -13.54 -7.89 -0.56
C LEU A 13 -14.98 -7.66 -0.07
N PRO A 14 -15.37 -6.40 0.22
CA PRO A 14 -16.70 -6.11 0.75
C PRO A 14 -17.86 -6.57 -0.14
N ASN A 15 -17.68 -6.61 -1.46
CA ASN A 15 -18.68 -7.14 -2.39
C ASN A 15 -18.83 -8.68 -2.34
N VAL A 16 -17.90 -9.38 -1.68
CA VAL A 16 -17.92 -10.83 -1.47
C VAL A 16 -18.39 -11.16 -0.05
N THR A 17 -17.92 -10.41 0.95
CA THR A 17 -18.15 -10.72 2.36
C THR A 17 -19.27 -9.90 3.00
N ASP A 18 -19.67 -8.78 2.40
CA ASP A 18 -20.49 -7.73 3.03
C ASP A 18 -19.87 -7.18 4.33
N GLN A 19 -18.57 -7.37 4.54
CA GLN A 19 -17.86 -6.94 5.75
C GLN A 19 -16.93 -5.76 5.47
N VAL A 20 -16.92 -4.80 6.39
CA VAL A 20 -16.04 -3.63 6.36
C VAL A 20 -15.49 -3.38 7.75
N ILE A 21 -14.18 -3.11 7.85
CA ILE A 21 -13.57 -2.69 9.12
C ILE A 21 -13.81 -1.20 9.29
N THR A 22 -14.72 -0.86 10.20
CA THR A 22 -15.10 0.54 10.43
C THR A 22 -14.07 1.28 11.29
N GLN A 23 -14.09 2.61 11.25
CA GLN A 23 -13.32 3.44 12.19
C GLN A 23 -13.65 3.12 13.65
N GLN A 24 -14.91 2.80 13.97
CA GLN A 24 -15.30 2.44 15.34
C GLN A 24 -14.64 1.14 15.79
N THR A 25 -14.51 0.16 14.90
CA THR A 25 -13.79 -1.09 15.16
C THR A 25 -12.33 -0.81 15.51
N TRP A 26 -11.67 0.07 14.76
CA TRP A 26 -10.29 0.47 15.05
C TRP A 26 -10.13 1.23 16.36
N ASN A 27 -11.07 2.12 16.70
CA ASN A 27 -11.07 2.79 18.00
C ASN A 27 -11.10 1.81 19.17
N VAL A 28 -11.94 0.77 19.08
CA VAL A 28 -12.02 -0.28 20.11
C VAL A 28 -10.70 -1.05 20.21
N ALA A 29 -10.11 -1.42 19.07
CA ALA A 29 -8.82 -2.10 19.02
C ALA A 29 -7.72 -1.26 19.68
N LEU A 30 -7.62 0.02 19.33
CA LEU A 30 -6.61 0.95 19.85
C LEU A 30 -6.82 1.29 21.34
N THR A 31 -8.06 1.30 21.81
CA THR A 31 -8.34 1.46 23.25
C THR A 31 -7.89 0.25 24.04
N SER A 32 -8.03 -0.94 23.45
CA SER A 32 -7.66 -2.22 24.08
C SER A 32 -6.16 -2.50 23.99
N CYS A 33 -5.52 -2.08 22.88
CA CYS A 33 -4.10 -2.22 22.62
C CYS A 33 -3.54 -0.92 22.01
N PRO A 34 -3.10 0.03 22.85
CA PRO A 34 -2.57 1.32 22.38
C PRO A 34 -1.23 1.24 21.63
N GLU A 35 -0.47 0.16 21.83
CA GLU A 35 0.83 -0.09 21.17
C GLU A 35 0.71 -1.05 19.97
N LEU A 36 -0.49 -1.17 19.39
CA LEU A 36 -0.75 -2.02 18.25
C LEU A 36 -0.02 -1.48 17.01
N ASN A 37 0.75 -2.35 16.35
CA ASN A 37 1.27 -2.11 15.01
C ASN A 37 0.45 -2.92 14.02
N VAL A 38 0.07 -2.30 12.90
CA VAL A 38 -0.67 -2.99 11.84
C VAL A 38 0.18 -3.15 10.60
N HIS A 39 0.12 -4.35 10.04
CA HIS A 39 0.77 -4.76 8.80
C HIS A 39 -0.32 -5.19 7.81
N LEU A 40 -0.54 -4.40 6.76
CA LEU A 40 -1.55 -4.71 5.74
C LEU A 40 -0.91 -5.40 4.55
N ILE A 41 -1.49 -6.52 4.11
CA ILE A 41 -1.01 -7.34 3.01
C ILE A 41 -2.14 -7.52 2.01
N PHE A 42 -2.09 -6.80 0.89
CA PHE A 42 -3.04 -6.95 -0.21
C PHE A 42 -2.47 -7.91 -1.26
N SER A 43 -3.00 -9.12 -1.33
CA SER A 43 -2.55 -10.12 -2.31
C SER A 43 -3.59 -10.29 -3.40
N CYS A 44 -3.16 -10.12 -4.67
CA CYS A 44 -4.03 -10.13 -5.84
C CYS A 44 -5.20 -9.11 -5.78
N VAL A 45 -5.04 -8.00 -5.06
CA VAL A 45 -6.07 -6.93 -4.95
C VAL A 45 -5.53 -5.64 -5.56
N PRO A 46 -5.66 -5.43 -6.89
CA PRO A 46 -5.08 -4.26 -7.54
C PRO A 46 -5.96 -3.00 -7.42
N TYR A 47 -7.23 -3.12 -7.03
CA TYR A 47 -8.17 -2.01 -7.19
C TYR A 47 -8.14 -1.05 -5.99
N TYR A 48 -7.77 0.21 -6.26
CA TYR A 48 -7.80 1.30 -5.28
C TYR A 48 -9.16 1.40 -4.57
N ASP A 49 -10.26 1.19 -5.30
CA ASP A 49 -11.61 1.28 -4.75
C ASP A 49 -11.89 0.26 -3.64
N TYR A 50 -11.19 -0.88 -3.63
CA TYR A 50 -11.26 -1.84 -2.53
C TYR A 50 -10.27 -1.50 -1.43
N ILE A 51 -9.03 -1.18 -1.79
CA ILE A 51 -7.98 -0.82 -0.81
C ILE A 51 -8.48 0.32 0.09
N LYS A 52 -9.11 1.36 -0.47
CA LYS A 52 -9.62 2.52 0.28
C LYS A 52 -10.75 2.19 1.26
N THR A 53 -11.41 1.03 1.15
CA THR A 53 -12.45 0.60 2.10
C THR A 53 -11.87 -0.03 3.37
N ILE A 54 -10.64 -0.55 3.28
CA ILE A 54 -9.94 -1.23 4.37
C ILE A 54 -8.94 -0.26 5.03
N VAL A 55 -8.25 0.54 4.22
CA VAL A 55 -7.23 1.48 4.69
C VAL A 55 -7.90 2.74 5.27
N ASN A 56 -7.78 2.93 6.58
CA ASN A 56 -8.32 4.07 7.31
C ASN A 56 -7.18 4.87 7.99
N PRO A 57 -7.22 6.22 8.00
CA PRO A 57 -6.17 7.04 8.62
C PRO A 57 -5.89 6.75 10.10
N ILE A 58 -6.84 6.17 10.82
CA ILE A 58 -6.68 5.85 12.24
C ILE A 58 -5.85 4.58 12.50
N ILE A 59 -5.65 3.76 11.47
CA ILE A 59 -4.88 2.53 11.59
C ILE A 59 -3.44 2.89 11.98
N PRO A 60 -2.83 2.24 12.99
CA PRO A 60 -1.42 2.41 13.32
C PRO A 60 -0.57 1.63 12.31
N LEU A 61 -0.61 2.07 11.05
CA LEU A 61 -0.07 1.33 9.92
C LEU A 61 1.46 1.46 9.86
N VAL A 62 2.15 0.35 10.10
CA VAL A 62 3.62 0.29 10.10
C VAL A 62 4.16 -0.31 8.81
N SER A 63 3.47 -1.31 8.25
CA SER A 63 3.84 -1.89 6.97
C SER A 63 2.67 -2.01 6.01
N PHE A 64 2.96 -1.84 4.73
CA PHE A 64 2.01 -2.06 3.66
C PHE A 64 2.67 -2.84 2.53
N TYR A 65 2.08 -4.00 2.21
CA TYR A 65 2.40 -4.81 1.05
C TYR A 65 1.20 -4.81 0.11
N MET A 66 1.45 -4.65 -1.18
CA MET A 66 0.47 -5.00 -2.20
C MET A 66 1.12 -5.74 -3.37
N ASP A 67 0.42 -6.76 -3.86
CA ASP A 67 0.73 -7.39 -5.11
C ASP A 67 -0.46 -7.37 -6.08
N SER A 68 -0.08 -7.46 -7.34
CA SER A 68 -0.97 -7.54 -8.49
C SER A 68 -0.76 -8.84 -9.25
N SER A 69 -0.33 -9.89 -8.54
CA SER A 69 -0.09 -11.21 -9.13
C SER A 69 -1.42 -11.90 -9.47
N ILE A 70 -2.20 -11.29 -10.36
CA ILE A 70 -3.42 -11.85 -10.93
C ILE A 70 -3.00 -12.87 -11.99
N SER A 71 -3.68 -14.01 -12.00
CA SER A 71 -3.48 -14.99 -13.08
C SER A 71 -3.82 -14.34 -14.42
N HIS A 72 -3.03 -14.61 -15.46
CA HIS A 72 -3.17 -14.01 -16.79
C HIS A 72 -4.58 -14.05 -17.42
N LEU A 73 -5.54 -14.74 -16.81
CA LEU A 73 -6.92 -14.92 -17.26
C LEU A 73 -7.84 -13.70 -17.00
N ASP A 74 -7.53 -12.79 -16.06
CA ASP A 74 -8.41 -11.65 -15.72
C ASP A 74 -7.88 -10.28 -16.22
N ILE A 75 -6.87 -10.29 -17.09
CA ILE A 75 -6.16 -9.10 -17.61
C ILE A 75 -7.11 -8.10 -18.32
N GLU A 76 -8.21 -8.58 -18.88
CA GLU A 76 -9.17 -7.76 -19.64
C GLU A 76 -9.92 -6.72 -18.77
N HIS A 77 -9.83 -6.82 -17.43
CA HIS A 77 -10.46 -5.91 -16.47
C HIS A 77 -9.47 -5.00 -15.70
N LEU A 78 -8.22 -4.88 -16.15
CA LEU A 78 -7.16 -4.07 -15.50
C LEU A 78 -7.31 -2.55 -15.64
N ASN A 79 -8.38 -2.05 -16.28
CA ASN A 79 -8.60 -0.61 -16.51
C ASN A 79 -8.82 0.22 -15.23
N SER A 80 -8.92 -0.39 -14.06
CA SER A 80 -9.20 0.30 -12.79
C SER A 80 -8.02 0.29 -11.82
N TRP A 81 -6.81 0.02 -12.31
CA TRP A 81 -5.63 0.04 -11.47
C TRP A 81 -5.05 1.45 -11.32
N TYR A 82 -5.42 2.11 -10.21
CA TYR A 82 -4.92 3.43 -9.86
C TYR A 82 -3.84 3.34 -8.77
N PHE A 83 -2.64 2.87 -9.16
CA PHE A 83 -1.51 2.75 -8.25
C PHE A 83 -1.13 4.11 -7.63
N GLY A 84 -1.10 5.17 -8.43
CA GLY A 84 -0.86 6.53 -7.98
C GLY A 84 -1.89 7.02 -6.96
N CYS A 85 -3.16 6.61 -7.05
CA CYS A 85 -4.17 6.90 -6.03
C CYS A 85 -3.88 6.17 -4.72
N THR A 86 -3.46 4.91 -4.78
CA THR A 86 -3.06 4.13 -3.59
C THR A 86 -1.87 4.79 -2.91
N VAL A 87 -0.83 5.13 -3.67
CA VAL A 87 0.34 5.88 -3.19
C VAL A 87 -0.06 7.21 -2.55
N LYS A 88 -0.89 8.00 -3.23
CA LYS A 88 -1.37 9.29 -2.71
C LYS A 88 -2.09 9.13 -1.38
N MET A 89 -2.93 8.10 -1.25
CA MET A 89 -3.64 7.79 -0.01
C MET A 89 -2.67 7.42 1.11
N LEU A 90 -1.70 6.53 0.86
CA LEU A 90 -0.69 6.13 1.85
C LEU A 90 0.11 7.33 2.37
N ILE A 91 0.57 8.19 1.46
CA ILE A 91 1.29 9.43 1.81
C ILE A 91 0.40 10.40 2.59
N SER A 92 -0.88 10.51 2.23
CA SER A 92 -1.79 11.45 2.90
C SER A 92 -2.13 11.00 4.31
N PHE A 93 -2.27 9.69 4.53
CA PHE A 93 -2.75 9.13 5.80
C PHE A 93 -1.61 8.80 6.76
N PHE A 94 -0.47 8.32 6.25
CA PHE A 94 0.58 7.73 7.07
C PHE A 94 2.00 8.26 6.79
N PRO A 95 2.21 9.57 6.54
CA PRO A 95 3.52 10.10 6.16
C PRO A 95 4.59 9.91 7.24
N TYR A 96 4.18 9.81 8.52
CA TYR A 96 5.09 9.67 9.68
C TYR A 96 4.96 8.32 10.40
N GLN A 97 4.27 7.34 9.81
CA GLN A 97 4.01 6.04 10.46
C GLN A 97 4.60 4.87 9.65
N LEU A 98 4.47 4.90 8.33
CA LEU A 98 4.94 3.83 7.46
C LEU A 98 6.45 3.65 7.55
N LYS A 99 6.87 2.44 7.90
CA LYS A 99 8.27 2.00 7.99
C LYS A 99 8.66 1.06 6.87
N VAL A 100 7.73 0.21 6.43
CA VAL A 100 7.99 -0.81 5.41
C VAL A 100 6.95 -0.70 4.31
N LEU A 101 7.43 -0.54 3.08
CA LEU A 101 6.59 -0.58 1.88
C LEU A 101 7.13 -1.63 0.92
N SER A 102 6.23 -2.49 0.42
CA SER A 102 6.57 -3.46 -0.62
C SER A 102 5.48 -3.48 -1.70
N PHE A 103 5.90 -3.20 -2.93
CA PHE A 103 5.02 -3.05 -4.08
C PHE A 103 5.41 -4.05 -5.17
N HIS A 104 4.53 -5.01 -5.44
CA HIS A 104 4.73 -6.04 -6.47
C HIS A 104 3.72 -5.81 -7.60
N ILE A 105 4.11 -4.95 -8.54
CA ILE A 105 3.24 -4.29 -9.51
C ILE A 105 3.57 -4.80 -10.92
N TRP A 106 2.69 -5.61 -11.52
CA TRP A 106 2.77 -6.10 -12.89
C TRP A 106 1.58 -5.58 -13.70
N HIS A 107 1.83 -4.90 -14.83
CA HIS A 107 0.80 -4.37 -15.76
C HIS A 107 0.13 -3.02 -15.38
N SER A 108 0.89 -2.09 -14.79
CA SER A 108 0.37 -0.75 -14.50
C SER A 108 0.11 0.02 -15.79
N ASN A 109 -1.05 0.68 -15.87
CA ASN A 109 -1.37 1.64 -16.93
C ASN A 109 -0.86 3.06 -16.62
N GLU A 110 -0.27 3.25 -15.45
CA GLU A 110 0.27 4.52 -14.98
C GLU A 110 1.80 4.48 -14.92
N ARG A 111 2.40 5.67 -14.97
CA ARG A 111 3.81 5.87 -14.67
C ARG A 111 4.08 5.55 -13.21
N VAL A 112 4.49 4.32 -12.94
CA VAL A 112 4.72 3.79 -11.59
C VAL A 112 5.87 4.54 -10.94
N ASP A 113 6.82 4.95 -11.78
CA ASP A 113 8.08 5.52 -11.37
C ASP A 113 7.92 6.83 -10.56
N VAL A 114 7.07 7.73 -11.05
CA VAL A 114 6.67 8.98 -10.38
C VAL A 114 6.00 8.71 -9.03
N SER A 115 5.20 7.65 -8.95
CA SER A 115 4.45 7.31 -7.74
C SER A 115 5.39 6.72 -6.67
N ILE A 116 6.34 5.88 -7.07
CA ILE A 116 7.40 5.37 -6.17
C ILE A 116 8.23 6.54 -5.61
N CYS A 117 8.66 7.49 -6.46
CA CYS A 117 9.41 8.67 -6.02
C CYS A 117 8.67 9.41 -4.90
N LYS A 118 7.36 9.60 -5.07
CA LYS A 118 6.52 10.26 -4.06
C LYS A 118 6.47 9.49 -2.74
N CYS A 119 6.34 8.17 -2.79
CA CYS A 119 6.36 7.34 -1.57
C CYS A 119 7.67 7.51 -0.81
N ILE A 120 8.80 7.33 -1.50
CA ILE A 120 10.13 7.42 -0.87
C ILE A 120 10.32 8.81 -0.25
N THR A 121 9.96 9.87 -0.97
CA THR A 121 10.20 11.26 -0.53
C THR A 121 9.24 11.78 0.53
N HIS A 122 8.05 11.19 0.70
CA HIS A 122 7.02 11.70 1.61
C HIS A 122 6.66 10.75 2.76
N CYS A 123 7.15 9.50 2.74
CA CYS A 123 7.09 8.60 3.89
C CYS A 123 8.35 8.78 4.75
N TYR A 124 8.32 9.73 5.67
CA TYR A 124 9.50 10.20 6.41
C TYR A 124 10.09 9.20 7.42
N ARG A 125 9.38 8.11 7.70
CA ARG A 125 9.86 7.02 8.56
C ARG A 125 10.15 5.73 7.81
N LEU A 126 10.23 5.80 6.48
CA LEU A 126 10.47 4.63 5.65
C LEU A 126 11.88 4.09 5.92
N GLU A 127 11.93 2.89 6.49
CA GLU A 127 13.15 2.15 6.81
C GLU A 127 13.45 1.11 5.72
N GLN A 128 12.42 0.56 5.08
CA GLN A 128 12.53 -0.46 4.05
C GLN A 128 11.56 -0.17 2.90
N PHE A 129 12.08 -0.20 1.68
CA PHE A 129 11.31 -0.07 0.45
C PHE A 129 11.68 -1.18 -0.52
N GLU A 130 10.68 -1.92 -0.99
CA GLU A 130 10.83 -2.92 -2.04
C GLU A 130 9.86 -2.60 -3.18
N TYR A 131 10.39 -2.65 -4.41
CA TYR A 131 9.58 -2.63 -5.61
C TYR A 131 9.95 -3.79 -6.53
N ARG A 132 8.95 -4.51 -7.01
CA ARG A 132 9.06 -5.51 -8.08
C ARG A 132 8.05 -5.20 -9.16
N GLY A 133 8.53 -4.96 -10.37
CA GLY A 133 7.68 -4.61 -11.50
C GLY A 133 8.46 -3.95 -12.63
N PRO A 134 7.82 -3.68 -13.78
CA PRO A 134 8.45 -2.91 -14.84
C PRO A 134 8.63 -1.45 -14.40
N PHE A 135 9.74 -0.84 -14.80
CA PHE A 135 9.93 0.61 -14.71
C PHE A 135 9.64 1.25 -16.06
N ASP A 136 9.05 2.45 -16.04
CA ASP A 136 8.80 3.24 -17.24
C ASP A 136 10.09 3.74 -17.89
N LYS A 137 11.11 4.10 -17.08
CA LYS A 137 12.42 4.57 -17.52
C LYS A 137 13.53 4.06 -16.59
N LEU A 138 14.70 3.74 -17.16
CA LEU A 138 15.87 3.29 -16.40
C LEU A 138 16.50 4.44 -15.60
N ASP A 139 16.49 5.66 -16.13
CA ASP A 139 17.07 6.85 -15.48
C ASP A 139 16.39 7.17 -14.14
N THR A 140 15.14 6.73 -13.93
CA THR A 140 14.42 6.96 -12.67
C THR A 140 15.04 6.20 -11.48
N ILE A 141 15.88 5.19 -11.75
CA ILE A 141 16.63 4.48 -10.70
C ILE A 141 17.67 5.40 -10.05
N GLU A 142 18.33 6.27 -10.82
CA GLU A 142 19.30 7.24 -10.28
C GLU A 142 18.60 8.26 -9.37
N ASP A 143 17.42 8.74 -9.77
CA ASP A 143 16.60 9.65 -8.96
C ASP A 143 16.15 9.01 -7.63
N TYR A 144 15.87 7.70 -7.59
CA TYR A 144 15.54 7.01 -6.33
C TYR A 144 16.73 6.92 -5.38
N VAL A 145 17.90 6.57 -5.89
CA VAL A 145 19.11 6.46 -5.07
C VAL A 145 19.45 7.83 -4.48
N LEU A 146 19.36 8.89 -5.29
CA LEU A 146 19.55 10.27 -4.80
C LEU A 146 18.50 10.67 -3.76
N SER A 147 17.23 10.30 -3.97
CA SER A 147 16.16 10.58 -3.01
C SER A 147 16.34 9.83 -1.68
N LEU A 148 16.81 8.59 -1.71
CA LEU A 148 17.13 7.81 -0.50
C LEU A 148 18.32 8.41 0.27
N LEU A 149 19.33 8.92 -0.45
CA LEU A 149 20.50 9.57 0.16
C LEU A 149 20.19 10.92 0.80
N LEU A 150 19.08 11.58 0.44
CA LEU A 150 18.65 12.84 1.05
C LEU A 150 17.82 12.64 2.33
N ILE A 151 17.38 11.41 2.61
CA ILE A 151 16.52 11.06 3.74
C ILE A 151 17.31 10.37 4.87
N LEU A 152 18.50 9.83 4.57
CA LEU A 152 19.47 9.26 5.52
C LEU A 152 20.43 10.34 6.05
#